data_AF-A0A0R3ACE1-F1
#
_entry.id   AF-A0A0R3ACE1-F1
#
_cell.length_a   1.000
_cell.length_b   1.000
_cell.length_c   1.000
_cell.angle_alpha   90.00
_cell.angle_beta   90.00
_cell.angle_gamma   90.00
#
_symmetry.space_group_name_H-M   'P 1'
#
loop_
_entity.id
_entity.type
_entity.pdbx_description
1 polymer ?
#
loop_
_entity_poly.entity_id
_entity_poly.type
_entity_poly.pdbx_seq_one_letter_code
_entity_poly.pdbx_strand_id
1 'polypeptide(L)'
;MRLLPVIFKRQLASYASSPSTYLSVAVFLVLCATLGLDAQHWVERNSSDLQVFFELHPWLYLLLIPILSTQLWSDEYNNSFCDTLKSLPVTATEQVIGKFMAAWTVCALALMFNFPLVIVVNYLGTPDNSVIASQFLASWLLAGSYLSAGCFICVLAKQRIVIFLLTLGLLLIASALSSMLDALDNQAPIWIIDSLMSLDPIARFSTMDNGKLTLHDGLYFISMILAFLFATTITLNYKNS
;
A
#
# COMPACT_ATOMS: atom_id res chain seq x y z
N MET A 1 2.02 -10.38 23.68
CA MET A 1 2.67 -10.38 22.35
C MET A 1 3.52 -11.62 22.05
N ARG A 2 3.29 -12.78 22.69
CA ARG A 2 4.09 -14.00 22.40
C ARG A 2 3.64 -14.74 21.13
N LEU A 3 2.38 -14.56 20.70
CA LEU A 3 1.80 -15.26 19.56
C LEU A 3 1.89 -14.48 18.24
N LEU A 4 2.28 -13.20 18.27
CA LEU A 4 2.46 -12.35 17.10
C LEU A 4 3.38 -12.98 16.02
N PRO A 5 4.60 -13.48 16.33
CA PRO A 5 5.47 -14.07 15.31
C PRO A 5 4.89 -15.33 14.69
N VAL A 6 4.08 -16.09 15.44
CA VAL A 6 3.41 -17.30 14.94
C VAL A 6 2.33 -16.92 13.93
N ILE A 7 1.51 -15.91 14.24
CA ILE A 7 0.48 -15.39 13.34
C ILE A 7 1.11 -14.83 12.07
N PHE A 8 2.16 -14.01 12.22
CA PHE A 8 2.91 -13.43 11.11
C PHE A 8 3.44 -14.52 10.18
N LYS A 9 4.18 -15.51 10.71
CA LYS A 9 4.78 -16.59 9.91
C LYS A 9 3.72 -17.43 9.21
N ARG A 10 2.62 -17.74 9.89
CA ARG A 10 1.49 -18.48 9.31
C ARG A 10 0.86 -17.71 8.17
N GLN A 11 0.59 -16.41 8.36
CA GLN A 11 -0.03 -15.58 7.34
C GLN A 11 0.88 -15.39 6.13
N LEU A 12 2.18 -15.19 6.35
CA LEU A 12 3.17 -15.09 5.29
C LEU A 12 3.25 -16.41 4.49
N ALA A 13 3.19 -17.56 5.16
CA ALA A 13 3.09 -18.85 4.49
C ALA A 13 1.79 -19.02 3.68
N SER A 14 0.66 -18.48 4.17
CA SER A 14 -0.61 -18.47 3.44
C SER A 14 -0.51 -17.62 2.16
N TYR A 15 0.10 -16.44 2.25
CA TYR A 15 0.39 -15.58 1.09
C TYR A 15 1.32 -16.28 0.09
N ALA A 16 2.38 -16.94 0.58
CA ALA A 16 3.33 -17.69 -0.25
C ALA A 16 2.78 -19.00 -0.82
N SER A 17 1.61 -19.47 -0.37
CA SER A 17 0.96 -20.66 -0.93
C SER A 17 -0.18 -20.30 -1.88
N SER A 18 -0.58 -19.03 -1.93
CA SER A 18 -1.75 -18.56 -2.67
C SER A 18 -1.37 -18.12 -4.09
N PRO A 19 -1.88 -18.79 -5.15
CA PRO A 19 -1.59 -18.42 -6.54
C PRO A 19 -1.97 -16.98 -6.89
N SER A 20 -3.03 -16.46 -6.27
CA SER A 20 -3.50 -15.08 -6.45
C SER A 20 -2.46 -14.03 -6.06
N THR A 21 -1.68 -14.29 -5.00
CA THR A 21 -0.63 -13.38 -4.53
C THR A 21 0.50 -13.32 -5.54
N TYR A 22 0.98 -14.47 -6.00
CA TYR A 22 2.01 -14.53 -7.04
C TYR A 22 1.57 -13.82 -8.32
N LEU A 23 0.32 -14.01 -8.74
CA LEU A 23 -0.21 -13.35 -9.92
C LEU A 23 -0.25 -11.83 -9.74
N SER A 24 -0.72 -11.33 -8.59
CA SER A 24 -0.75 -9.89 -8.32
C SER A 24 0.65 -9.25 -8.27
N VAL A 25 1.64 -9.94 -7.67
CA VAL A 25 3.03 -9.48 -7.63
C VAL A 25 3.66 -9.54 -9.01
N ALA A 26 3.42 -10.60 -9.78
CA ALA A 26 3.92 -10.71 -11.15
C ALA A 26 3.34 -9.62 -12.06
N VAL A 27 2.04 -9.35 -11.99
CA VAL A 27 1.40 -8.25 -12.74
C VAL A 27 1.98 -6.90 -12.32
N PHE A 28 2.13 -6.66 -11.02
CA PHE A 28 2.78 -5.45 -10.50
C PHE A 28 4.20 -5.27 -11.08
N LEU A 29 5.01 -6.34 -11.08
CA LEU A 29 6.38 -6.30 -11.62
C LEU A 29 6.44 -6.12 -13.13
N VAL A 30 5.57 -6.80 -13.87
CA VAL A 30 5.49 -6.65 -15.33
C VAL A 30 5.12 -5.22 -15.68
N LEU A 31 4.11 -4.64 -15.02
CA LEU A 31 3.72 -3.26 -15.23
C LEU A 31 4.86 -2.29 -14.87
N CYS A 32 5.53 -2.50 -13.73
CA CYS A 32 6.71 -1.71 -13.37
C CYS A 32 7.81 -1.80 -14.43
N ALA A 33 8.10 -2.99 -14.93
CA ALA A 33 9.13 -3.21 -15.94
C ALA A 33 8.75 -2.59 -17.29
N THR A 34 7.53 -2.76 -17.78
CA THR A 34 7.08 -2.17 -19.04
C THR A 34 7.08 -0.65 -18.98
N LEU A 35 6.55 -0.08 -17.89
CA LEU A 35 6.51 1.37 -17.71
C LEU A 35 7.90 1.96 -17.47
N GLY A 36 8.77 1.24 -16.76
CA GLY A 36 10.17 1.63 -16.56
C GLY A 36 11.00 1.60 -17.84
N LEU A 37 10.72 0.66 -18.75
CA LEU A 37 11.35 0.59 -20.07
C LEU A 37 10.78 1.63 -21.04
N ASP A 38 9.48 1.88 -21.02
CA ASP A 38 8.86 2.96 -21.79
C ASP A 38 9.36 4.32 -21.32
N ALA A 39 9.56 4.52 -20.01
CA ALA A 39 10.20 5.72 -19.45
C ALA A 39 11.60 5.98 -20.04
N GLN A 40 12.33 4.94 -20.51
CA GLN A 40 13.60 5.13 -21.22
C GLN A 40 13.43 5.79 -22.59
N HIS A 41 12.30 5.62 -23.28
CA HIS A 41 12.01 6.40 -24.50
C HIS A 41 11.75 7.89 -24.22
N TRP A 42 11.52 8.29 -22.96
CA TRP A 42 11.40 9.69 -22.55
C TRP A 42 12.75 10.31 -22.17
N VAL A 43 13.84 9.54 -22.13
CA VAL A 43 15.21 10.00 -21.84
C VAL A 43 15.77 10.91 -22.95
N GLU A 44 15.13 10.96 -24.12
CA GLU A 44 15.38 12.00 -25.13
C GLU A 44 14.99 13.41 -24.65
N ARG A 45 14.26 13.55 -23.53
CA ARG A 45 13.96 14.82 -22.86
C ARG A 45 14.87 15.11 -21.65
N ASN A 46 16.19 14.91 -21.73
CA ASN A 46 17.20 15.51 -20.83
C ASN A 46 16.97 15.43 -19.30
N SER A 47 16.09 14.56 -18.83
CA SER A 47 15.75 14.40 -17.42
C SER A 47 15.86 12.91 -17.14
N SER A 48 17.02 12.47 -16.65
CA SER A 48 17.24 11.11 -16.14
C SER A 48 16.49 10.89 -14.82
N ASP A 49 15.22 11.26 -14.79
CA ASP A 49 14.45 11.32 -13.56
C ASP A 49 13.58 10.06 -13.43
N LEU A 50 13.84 9.31 -12.36
CA LEU A 50 13.03 8.16 -11.96
C LEU A 50 11.67 8.60 -11.40
N GLN A 51 11.44 9.90 -11.24
CA GLN A 51 10.21 10.48 -10.74
C GLN A 51 8.95 9.96 -11.47
N VAL A 52 8.97 9.91 -12.80
CA VAL A 52 7.83 9.41 -13.60
C VAL A 52 7.49 7.94 -13.29
N PHE A 53 8.49 7.14 -12.94
CA PHE A 53 8.29 5.75 -12.52
C PHE A 53 7.63 5.68 -11.13
N PHE A 54 8.00 6.57 -10.22
CA PHE A 54 7.44 6.60 -8.88
C PHE A 54 6.02 7.18 -8.83
N GLU A 55 5.71 8.20 -9.63
CA GLU A 55 4.35 8.76 -9.79
C GLU A 55 3.29 7.69 -10.16
N LEU A 56 3.69 6.60 -10.79
CA LEU A 56 2.82 5.50 -11.18
C LEU A 56 2.58 4.46 -10.06
N HIS A 57 3.37 4.49 -8.98
CA HIS A 57 3.22 3.53 -7.87
C HIS A 57 1.85 3.56 -7.19
N PRO A 58 1.25 4.74 -6.88
CA PRO A 58 -0.10 4.79 -6.34
C PRO A 58 -1.12 4.06 -7.21
N TRP A 59 -0.97 4.13 -8.54
CA TRP A 59 -1.83 3.44 -9.50
C TRP A 59 -1.58 1.94 -9.52
N LEU A 60 -0.32 1.52 -9.46
CA LEU A 60 0.05 0.10 -9.40
C LEU A 60 -0.44 -0.56 -8.10
N TYR A 61 -0.42 0.17 -6.99
CA TYR A 61 -0.94 -0.31 -5.71
C TYR A 61 -2.46 -0.50 -5.68
N LEU A 62 -3.22 0.15 -6.57
CA LEU A 62 -4.66 -0.11 -6.74
C LEU A 62 -4.96 -1.55 -7.14
N LEU A 63 -4.03 -2.23 -7.81
CA LEU A 63 -4.19 -3.63 -8.19
C LEU A 63 -3.70 -4.57 -7.09
N LEU A 64 -2.53 -4.28 -6.52
CA LEU A 64 -1.89 -5.16 -5.54
C LEU A 64 -2.66 -5.22 -4.20
N ILE A 65 -3.07 -4.07 -3.69
CA ILE A 65 -3.56 -3.94 -2.31
C ILE A 65 -4.94 -4.56 -2.11
N PRO A 66 -5.94 -4.36 -2.99
CA PRO A 66 -7.22 -5.04 -2.86
C PRO A 66 -7.09 -6.56 -2.85
N ILE A 67 -6.20 -7.12 -3.69
CA ILE A 67 -5.96 -8.56 -3.76
C ILE A 67 -5.37 -9.07 -2.43
N LEU A 68 -4.35 -8.40 -1.89
CA LEU A 68 -3.78 -8.74 -0.58
C LEU A 68 -4.80 -8.60 0.55
N SER A 69 -5.64 -7.57 0.47
CA SER A 69 -6.66 -7.25 1.47
C SER A 69 -7.71 -8.35 1.58
N THR A 70 -8.19 -8.88 0.45
CA THR A 70 -9.19 -9.97 0.44
C THR A 70 -8.71 -11.26 1.12
N GLN A 71 -7.40 -11.46 1.24
CA GLN A 71 -6.79 -12.64 1.86
C GLN A 71 -6.50 -12.48 3.36
N LEU A 72 -6.56 -11.25 3.90
CA LEU A 72 -6.28 -11.00 5.34
C LEU A 72 -7.23 -11.77 6.26
N TRP A 73 -8.49 -11.90 5.88
CA TRP A 73 -9.55 -12.53 6.67
C TRP A 73 -10.19 -13.73 5.99
N SER A 74 -9.66 -14.16 4.83
CA SER A 74 -10.23 -15.27 4.05
C SER A 74 -10.31 -16.59 4.80
N ASP A 75 -9.39 -16.82 5.74
CA ASP A 75 -9.26 -18.07 6.48
C ASP A 75 -10.29 -18.22 7.60
N GLU A 76 -10.88 -17.11 8.07
CA GLU A 76 -11.86 -17.10 9.15
C GLU A 76 -13.31 -17.18 8.66
N TYR A 77 -13.54 -16.93 7.38
CA TYR A 77 -14.85 -17.14 6.74
C TYR A 77 -15.09 -18.58 6.29
N ASN A 78 -14.06 -19.43 6.31
CA ASN A 78 -14.23 -20.86 6.08
C ASN A 78 -14.63 -21.52 7.41
N ASN A 79 -15.90 -21.94 7.51
CA ASN A 79 -16.55 -22.40 8.74
C ASN A 79 -15.74 -23.40 9.58
N SER A 80 -14.86 -24.20 8.99
CA SER A 80 -14.06 -25.21 9.70
C SER A 80 -12.91 -24.67 10.57
N PHE A 81 -12.45 -23.42 10.38
CA PHE A 81 -11.32 -22.84 11.14
C PHE A 81 -11.76 -21.89 12.27
N CYS A 82 -13.01 -21.42 12.25
CA CYS A 82 -13.53 -20.48 13.24
C CYS A 82 -13.60 -21.09 14.65
N ASP A 83 -13.89 -22.41 14.74
CA ASP A 83 -13.99 -23.12 16.01
C ASP A 83 -12.62 -23.34 16.68
N THR A 84 -11.55 -23.58 15.90
CA THR A 84 -10.20 -23.77 16.43
C THR A 84 -9.60 -22.46 16.93
N LEU A 85 -9.81 -21.33 16.23
CA LEU A 85 -9.30 -20.01 16.65
C LEU A 85 -9.99 -19.47 17.92
N LYS A 86 -11.27 -19.79 18.15
CA LYS A 86 -12.00 -19.44 19.39
C LYS A 86 -11.42 -20.09 20.65
N SER A 87 -10.68 -21.20 20.51
CA SER A 87 -10.08 -21.93 21.64
C SER A 87 -8.72 -21.39 22.09
N LEU A 88 -8.07 -20.51 21.30
CA LEU A 88 -6.81 -19.89 21.68
C LEU A 88 -7.04 -18.47 22.22
N PRO A 89 -6.42 -18.10 23.35
CA PRO A 89 -6.52 -16.75 23.92
C PRO A 89 -5.67 -15.77 23.12
N VAL A 90 -6.04 -15.51 21.86
CA VAL A 90 -5.36 -14.56 21.00
C VAL A 90 -6.05 -13.22 21.11
N THR A 91 -5.28 -12.16 21.42
CA THR A 91 -5.84 -10.81 21.46
C THR A 91 -6.13 -10.30 20.05
N ALA A 92 -7.25 -9.60 19.87
CA ALA A 92 -7.63 -8.96 18.60
C ALA A 92 -6.48 -8.10 18.02
N THR A 93 -5.78 -7.38 18.89
CA THR A 93 -4.60 -6.57 18.54
C THR A 93 -3.47 -7.39 17.92
N GLU A 94 -3.15 -8.57 18.47
CA GLU A 94 -2.08 -9.43 17.94
C GLU A 94 -2.46 -10.00 16.57
N GLN A 95 -3.75 -10.30 16.35
CA GLN A 95 -4.25 -10.77 15.05
C GLN A 95 -4.14 -9.69 13.98
N VAL A 96 -4.62 -8.48 14.27
CA VAL A 96 -4.61 -7.35 13.33
C VAL A 96 -3.18 -6.98 12.96
N ILE A 97 -2.31 -6.77 13.95
CA ILE A 97 -0.91 -6.38 13.72
C ILE A 97 -0.15 -7.49 12.97
N GLY A 98 -0.29 -8.75 13.38
CA GLY A 98 0.41 -9.87 12.74
C GLY A 98 0.03 -10.04 11.27
N LYS A 99 -1.27 -9.93 10.95
CA LYS A 99 -1.77 -10.03 9.56
C LYS A 99 -1.35 -8.83 8.71
N PHE A 100 -1.44 -7.62 9.27
CA PHE A 100 -0.98 -6.41 8.59
C PHE A 100 0.52 -6.49 8.27
N MET A 101 1.36 -6.84 9.24
CA MET A 101 2.80 -6.97 9.02
C MET A 101 3.13 -8.00 7.94
N ALA A 102 2.42 -9.13 7.90
CA ALA A 102 2.62 -10.14 6.85
C ALA A 102 2.34 -9.58 5.45
N ALA A 103 1.18 -8.94 5.25
CA ALA A 103 0.86 -8.32 3.97
C ALA A 103 1.81 -7.15 3.63
N TRP A 104 2.22 -6.36 4.62
CA TRP A 104 3.15 -5.25 4.42
C TRP A 104 4.55 -5.73 3.99
N THR A 105 5.01 -6.89 4.50
CA THR A 105 6.24 -7.53 4.03
C THR A 105 6.14 -8.07 2.60
N VAL A 106 4.96 -8.52 2.16
CA VAL A 106 4.76 -8.92 0.75
C VAL A 106 4.88 -7.71 -0.17
N CYS A 107 4.32 -6.56 0.21
CA CYS A 107 4.52 -5.31 -0.53
C CYS A 107 6.01 -4.91 -0.57
N ALA A 108 6.73 -5.04 0.56
CA ALA A 108 8.16 -4.76 0.61
C ALA A 108 8.96 -5.68 -0.33
N LEU A 109 8.66 -6.98 -0.35
CA LEU A 109 9.30 -7.94 -1.26
C LEU A 109 9.01 -7.61 -2.73
N ALA A 110 7.78 -7.23 -3.06
CA ALA A 110 7.42 -6.80 -4.41
C ALA A 110 8.22 -5.54 -4.84
N LEU A 111 8.39 -4.57 -3.94
CA LEU A 111 9.26 -3.41 -4.16
C LEU A 111 10.73 -3.81 -4.34
N MET A 112 11.27 -4.67 -3.48
CA MET A 112 12.66 -5.14 -3.60
C MET A 112 12.93 -5.84 -4.94
N PHE A 113 11.94 -6.51 -5.50
CA PHE A 113 12.07 -7.16 -6.79
C PHE A 113 12.15 -6.17 -7.98
N ASN A 114 11.85 -4.88 -7.75
CA ASN A 114 12.07 -3.79 -8.72
C ASN A 114 13.51 -3.24 -8.69
N PHE A 115 14.37 -3.70 -7.77
CA PHE A 115 15.76 -3.28 -7.70
C PHE A 115 16.57 -3.44 -9.01
N PRO A 116 16.32 -4.45 -9.88
CA PRO A 116 16.99 -4.54 -11.17
C PRO A 116 16.78 -3.30 -12.07
N LEU A 117 15.62 -2.64 -11.99
CA LEU A 117 15.37 -1.40 -12.75
C LEU A 117 16.29 -0.26 -12.28
N VAL A 118 16.55 -0.17 -10.97
CA VAL A 118 17.47 0.82 -10.39
C VAL A 118 18.89 0.63 -10.91
N ILE A 119 19.32 -0.62 -11.08
CA ILE A 119 20.64 -0.96 -11.63
C ILE A 119 20.73 -0.52 -13.09
N VAL A 120 19.71 -0.81 -13.89
CA VAL A 120 19.64 -0.40 -15.30
C VAL A 120 19.73 1.12 -15.42
N VAL A 121 18.97 1.87 -14.62
CA VAL A 121 19.00 3.34 -14.68
C VAL A 121 20.31 3.92 -14.16
N ASN A 122 20.93 3.34 -13.12
CA ASN A 122 22.28 3.72 -12.69
C ASN A 122 23.36 3.44 -13.74
N TYR A 123 23.15 2.45 -14.62
CA TYR A 123 24.09 2.14 -15.68
C TYR A 123 23.94 3.07 -16.89
N LEU A 124 22.70 3.46 -17.22
CA LEU A 124 22.40 4.33 -18.36
C LEU A 124 22.51 5.84 -18.04
N GLY A 125 22.42 6.24 -16.78
CA GLY A 125 22.43 7.64 -16.35
C GLY A 125 23.28 7.90 -15.12
N THR A 126 23.19 9.12 -14.57
CA THR A 126 23.79 9.51 -13.28
C THR A 126 22.72 9.91 -12.28
N PRO A 127 21.76 9.03 -11.94
CA PRO A 127 20.68 9.38 -11.03
C PRO A 127 21.19 9.56 -9.60
N ASP A 128 20.55 10.45 -8.84
CA ASP A 128 20.85 10.65 -7.43
C ASP A 128 20.32 9.47 -6.59
N ASN A 129 21.22 8.58 -6.16
CA ASN A 129 20.86 7.39 -5.37
C ASN A 129 20.20 7.72 -4.02
N SER A 130 20.42 8.92 -3.47
CA SER A 130 19.70 9.41 -2.28
C SER A 130 18.22 9.62 -2.56
N VAL A 131 17.88 10.17 -3.73
CA VAL A 131 16.50 10.40 -4.17
C VAL A 131 15.82 9.06 -4.40
N ILE A 132 16.48 8.11 -5.06
CA ILE A 132 15.93 6.77 -5.27
C ILE A 132 15.61 6.08 -3.94
N ALA A 133 16.55 6.07 -2.99
CA ALA A 133 16.31 5.48 -1.67
C ALA A 133 15.11 6.13 -0.96
N SER A 134 14.96 7.45 -1.13
CA SER A 134 13.86 8.22 -0.57
C SER A 134 12.50 7.82 -1.15
N GLN A 135 12.47 7.58 -2.46
CA GLN A 135 11.30 7.17 -3.23
C GLN A 135 10.86 5.74 -2.88
N PHE A 136 11.80 4.80 -2.73
CA PHE A 136 11.50 3.44 -2.25
C PHE A 136 10.89 3.45 -0.85
N LEU A 137 11.42 4.29 0.05
CA LEU A 137 10.88 4.42 1.39
C LEU A 137 9.46 5.01 1.37
N ALA A 138 9.24 6.10 0.63
CA ALA A 138 7.93 6.71 0.47
C ALA A 138 6.90 5.70 -0.09
N SER A 139 7.29 4.94 -1.10
CA SER A 139 6.45 3.92 -1.75
C SER A 139 6.07 2.79 -0.79
N TRP A 140 7.01 2.36 0.04
CA TRP A 140 6.76 1.36 1.07
C TRP A 140 5.81 1.84 2.17
N LEU A 141 5.92 3.11 2.59
CA LEU A 141 4.99 3.72 3.54
C LEU A 141 3.59 3.90 2.94
N LEU A 142 3.51 4.33 1.68
CA LEU A 142 2.25 4.46 0.95
C LEU A 142 1.53 3.11 0.78
N ALA A 143 2.28 2.04 0.48
CA ALA A 143 1.72 0.69 0.46
C ALA A 143 1.13 0.30 1.83
N GLY A 144 1.81 0.69 2.92
CA GLY A 144 1.35 0.46 4.28
C GLY A 144 0.05 1.20 4.61
N SER A 145 -0.07 2.48 4.22
CA SER A 145 -1.27 3.28 4.50
C SER A 145 -2.49 2.73 3.76
N TYR A 146 -2.36 2.42 2.48
CA TYR A 146 -3.43 1.82 1.69
C TYR A 146 -3.82 0.43 2.19
N LEU A 147 -2.85 -0.39 2.59
CA LEU A 147 -3.12 -1.70 3.18
C LEU A 147 -3.85 -1.60 4.53
N SER A 148 -3.53 -0.59 5.35
CA SER A 148 -4.23 -0.36 6.62
C SER A 148 -5.70 -0.01 6.42
N ALA A 149 -6.01 0.83 5.43
CA ALA A 149 -7.38 1.14 5.03
C ALA A 149 -8.11 -0.10 4.48
N GLY A 150 -7.40 -0.94 3.72
CA GLY A 150 -7.91 -2.23 3.27
C GLY A 150 -8.27 -3.17 4.42
N CYS A 151 -7.40 -3.24 5.44
CA CYS A 151 -7.61 -4.05 6.63
C CYS A 151 -8.89 -3.65 7.38
N PHE A 152 -9.16 -2.34 7.48
CA PHE A 152 -10.39 -1.82 8.07
C PHE A 152 -11.63 -2.29 7.30
N ILE A 153 -11.64 -2.12 5.97
CA ILE A 153 -12.75 -2.57 5.10
C ILE A 153 -13.00 -4.08 5.24
N CYS A 154 -11.96 -4.89 5.39
CA CYS A 154 -12.12 -6.34 5.58
C CYS A 154 -12.87 -6.73 6.86
N VAL A 155 -12.81 -5.92 7.92
CA VAL A 155 -13.57 -6.23 9.14
C VAL A 155 -15.06 -5.92 8.96
N LEU A 156 -15.38 -4.89 8.15
CA LEU A 156 -16.73 -4.47 7.83
C LEU A 156 -17.43 -5.43 6.86
N ALA A 157 -16.74 -5.86 5.80
CA ALA A 157 -17.32 -6.71 4.75
C ALA A 157 -16.92 -8.19 4.93
N LYS A 158 -17.89 -9.10 4.77
CA LYS A 158 -17.63 -10.56 4.84
C LYS A 158 -17.36 -11.21 3.48
N GLN A 159 -17.82 -10.59 2.40
CA GLN A 159 -17.71 -11.15 1.05
C GLN A 159 -16.44 -10.65 0.36
N ARG A 160 -15.64 -11.56 -0.21
CA ARG A 160 -14.37 -11.24 -0.89
C ARG A 160 -14.53 -10.19 -1.99
N ILE A 161 -15.59 -10.29 -2.80
CA ILE A 161 -15.88 -9.36 -3.89
C ILE A 161 -16.17 -7.95 -3.35
N VAL A 162 -16.94 -7.86 -2.25
CA VAL A 162 -17.27 -6.57 -1.62
C VAL A 162 -16.04 -5.92 -1.01
N ILE A 163 -15.19 -6.70 -0.33
CA ILE A 163 -13.89 -6.23 0.17
C ILE A 163 -13.06 -5.64 -0.97
N PHE A 164 -12.93 -6.39 -2.08
CA PHE A 164 -12.17 -5.97 -3.24
C PHE A 164 -12.69 -4.65 -3.83
N LEU A 165 -14.00 -4.56 -4.09
CA LEU A 165 -14.61 -3.37 -4.69
C LEU A 165 -14.53 -2.14 -3.78
N LEU A 166 -14.78 -2.29 -2.48
CA LEU A 166 -14.70 -1.18 -1.53
C LEU A 166 -13.27 -0.70 -1.34
N THR A 167 -12.31 -1.61 -1.26
CA THR A 167 -10.89 -1.23 -1.16
C THR A 167 -10.42 -0.54 -2.42
N LEU A 168 -10.69 -1.11 -3.59
CA LEU A 168 -10.36 -0.50 -4.87
C LEU A 168 -11.03 0.87 -5.04
N GLY A 169 -12.31 1.00 -4.69
CA GLY A 169 -13.03 2.27 -4.74
C GLY A 169 -12.47 3.33 -3.80
N LEU A 170 -12.15 2.97 -2.55
CA LEU A 170 -11.55 3.88 -1.58
C LEU A 170 -10.19 4.37 -2.07
N LEU A 171 -9.32 3.47 -2.54
CA LEU A 171 -8.01 3.85 -3.04
C LEU A 171 -8.13 4.67 -4.33
N LEU A 172 -9.08 4.37 -5.22
CA LEU A 172 -9.32 5.18 -6.43
C LEU A 172 -9.72 6.61 -6.07
N ILE A 173 -10.59 6.79 -5.08
CA ILE A 173 -10.98 8.12 -4.59
C ILE A 173 -9.77 8.84 -4.00
N ALA A 174 -8.97 8.14 -3.18
CA ALA A 174 -7.73 8.69 -2.62
C ALA A 174 -6.76 9.11 -3.73
N SER A 175 -6.68 8.32 -4.81
CA SER A 175 -5.77 8.62 -5.91
C SER A 175 -6.27 9.72 -6.84
N ALA A 176 -7.57 9.73 -7.13
CA ALA A 176 -8.19 10.71 -8.02
C ALA A 176 -8.33 12.10 -7.37
N LEU A 177 -8.18 12.20 -6.04
CA LEU A 177 -8.27 13.46 -5.31
C LEU A 177 -7.24 14.48 -5.86
N SER A 178 -5.99 14.06 -6.02
CA SER A 178 -4.91 14.90 -6.55
C SER A 178 -5.23 15.47 -7.94
N SER A 179 -5.61 14.61 -8.88
CA SER A 179 -5.96 15.02 -10.26
C SER A 179 -7.25 15.85 -10.32
N MET A 180 -8.20 15.64 -9.39
CA MET A 180 -9.41 16.45 -9.27
C MET A 180 -9.11 17.83 -8.70
N LEU A 181 -8.18 17.95 -7.74
CA LEU A 181 -7.76 19.23 -7.17
C LEU A 181 -7.02 20.10 -8.20
N ASP A 182 -6.11 19.52 -8.99
CA ASP A 182 -5.42 20.24 -10.07
C ASP A 182 -6.40 20.75 -11.15
N ALA A 183 -7.46 19.99 -11.43
CA ALA A 183 -8.53 20.42 -12.33
C ALA A 183 -9.43 21.51 -11.71
N LEU A 184 -9.52 21.57 -10.37
CA LEU A 184 -10.32 22.55 -9.62
C LEU A 184 -9.56 23.83 -9.26
N ASP A 185 -8.24 23.89 -9.48
CA ASP A 185 -7.39 25.05 -9.14
C ASP A 185 -7.84 26.33 -9.89
N ASN A 186 -8.62 26.19 -10.96
CA ASN A 186 -9.24 27.30 -11.69
C ASN A 186 -10.63 27.73 -11.19
N GLN A 187 -11.27 27.01 -10.26
CA GLN A 187 -12.68 27.24 -9.86
C GLN A 187 -13.01 27.12 -8.36
N ALA A 188 -12.09 26.68 -7.49
CA ALA A 188 -12.36 26.48 -6.06
C ALA A 188 -11.67 27.51 -5.14
N PRO A 189 -12.31 27.88 -4.01
CA PRO A 189 -11.72 28.82 -3.04
C PRO A 189 -10.54 28.19 -2.27
N ILE A 190 -9.46 28.97 -2.15
CA ILE A 190 -8.12 28.59 -1.62
C ILE A 190 -8.14 27.82 -0.28
N TRP A 191 -9.11 28.08 0.60
CA TRP A 191 -9.19 27.43 1.93
C TRP A 191 -9.54 25.93 1.92
N ILE A 192 -10.27 25.47 0.89
CA ILE A 192 -10.68 24.07 0.74
C ILE A 192 -9.53 23.28 0.10
N ILE A 193 -8.80 23.94 -0.81
CA ILE A 193 -7.63 23.36 -1.49
C ILE A 193 -6.53 23.07 -0.46
N ASP A 194 -6.20 24.02 0.43
CA ASP A 194 -5.16 23.80 1.46
C ASP A 194 -5.52 22.67 2.45
N SER A 195 -6.80 22.60 2.88
CA SER A 195 -7.24 21.54 3.80
C SER A 195 -7.27 20.16 3.14
N LEU A 196 -7.67 20.08 1.87
CA LEU A 196 -7.71 18.83 1.12
C LEU A 196 -6.32 18.37 0.65
N MET A 197 -5.42 19.28 0.28
CA MET A 197 -4.01 18.95 -0.01
C MET A 197 -3.29 18.39 1.21
N SER A 198 -3.63 18.85 2.42
CA SER A 198 -3.06 18.30 3.65
C SER A 198 -3.46 16.84 3.94
N LEU A 199 -4.59 16.40 3.36
CA LEU A 199 -5.17 15.07 3.52
C LEU A 199 -4.83 14.13 2.36
N ASP A 200 -4.33 14.64 1.24
CA ASP A 200 -4.09 13.86 0.03
C ASP A 200 -2.80 13.03 0.14
N PRO A 201 -2.89 11.68 0.19
CA PRO A 201 -1.72 10.81 0.25
C PRO A 201 -0.85 10.90 -1.01
N ILE A 202 -1.45 11.24 -2.17
CA ILE A 202 -0.71 11.34 -3.45
C ILE A 202 0.06 12.64 -3.55
N ALA A 203 -0.52 13.77 -3.15
CA ALA A 203 0.19 15.05 -3.16
C ALA A 203 1.40 15.05 -2.20
N ARG A 204 1.30 14.32 -1.07
CA ARG A 204 2.46 14.09 -0.19
C ARG A 204 3.46 13.09 -0.75
N PHE A 205 2.98 12.10 -1.50
CA PHE A 205 3.86 11.16 -2.18
C PHE A 205 4.68 11.87 -3.28
N SER A 206 4.08 12.75 -4.08
CA SER A 206 4.79 13.51 -5.13
C SER A 206 5.79 14.51 -4.56
N THR A 207 5.53 15.10 -3.38
CA THR A 207 6.51 15.97 -2.69
C THR A 207 7.68 15.17 -2.10
N MET A 208 7.44 13.94 -1.63
CA MET A 208 8.50 13.00 -1.24
C MET A 208 9.30 12.48 -2.44
N ASP A 209 8.65 12.32 -3.59
CA ASP A 209 9.23 11.82 -4.84
C ASP A 209 10.32 12.75 -5.39
N ASN A 210 10.21 14.05 -5.12
CA ASN A 210 11.22 15.08 -5.45
C ASN A 210 12.51 15.03 -4.60
N GLY A 211 12.77 13.94 -3.88
CA GLY A 211 14.00 13.74 -3.09
C GLY A 211 14.07 14.51 -1.77
N LYS A 212 13.03 15.26 -1.41
CA LYS A 212 12.91 15.95 -0.12
C LYS A 212 12.08 15.09 0.83
N LEU A 213 12.71 14.05 1.39
CA LEU A 213 12.11 13.30 2.49
C LEU A 213 12.02 14.18 3.74
N THR A 214 10.91 14.88 3.90
CA THR A 214 10.61 15.57 5.16
C THR A 214 10.13 14.55 6.19
N LEU A 215 10.69 14.59 7.41
CA LEU A 215 10.23 13.75 8.53
C LEU A 215 8.72 13.84 8.77
N HIS A 216 8.14 15.00 8.46
CA HIS A 216 6.73 15.29 8.61
C HIS A 216 5.84 14.43 7.67
N ASP A 217 6.28 14.19 6.44
CA ASP A 217 5.53 13.36 5.48
C ASP A 217 5.56 11.88 5.90
N GLY A 218 6.70 11.41 6.40
CA GLY A 218 6.80 10.05 6.94
C GLY A 218 5.92 9.83 8.17
N LEU A 219 5.87 10.81 9.07
CA LEU A 219 5.00 10.78 10.26
C LEU A 219 3.51 10.75 9.89
N TYR A 220 3.12 11.44 8.82
CA TYR A 220 1.74 11.41 8.32
C TYR A 220 1.31 10.00 7.92
N PHE A 221 2.11 9.31 7.10
CA PHE A 221 1.81 7.94 6.68
C PHE A 221 1.77 6.97 7.87
N ILE A 222 2.71 7.09 8.81
CA ILE A 222 2.73 6.27 10.02
C ILE A 222 1.48 6.52 10.88
N SER A 223 1.10 7.78 11.06
CA SER A 223 -0.13 8.15 11.79
C SER A 223 -1.37 7.55 11.13
N MET A 224 -1.46 7.62 9.79
CA MET A 224 -2.56 7.03 9.03
C MET A 224 -2.62 5.51 9.23
N ILE A 225 -1.48 4.81 9.13
CA ILE A 225 -1.38 3.36 9.38
C ILE A 225 -1.89 3.02 10.79
N LEU A 226 -1.40 3.72 11.80
CA LEU A 226 -1.79 3.48 13.20
C LEU A 226 -3.28 3.76 13.43
N ALA A 227 -3.81 4.84 12.87
CA ALA A 227 -5.22 5.21 13.00
C ALA A 227 -6.15 4.13 12.43
N PHE A 228 -5.88 3.66 11.20
CA PHE A 228 -6.69 2.59 10.59
C PHE A 228 -6.52 1.24 11.28
N LEU A 229 -5.32 0.88 11.75
CA LEU A 229 -5.12 -0.35 12.52
C LEU A 229 -5.86 -0.30 13.87
N PHE A 230 -5.86 0.85 14.54
CA PHE A 230 -6.59 1.04 15.78
C PHE A 230 -8.10 0.94 15.55
N ALA A 231 -8.62 1.60 14.51
CA ALA A 231 -10.02 1.49 14.10
C ALA A 231 -10.40 0.03 13.81
N THR A 232 -9.58 -0.69 13.05
CA THR A 232 -9.76 -2.12 12.73
C THR A 232 -9.85 -2.97 14.00
N THR A 233 -8.98 -2.72 14.98
CA THR A 233 -8.94 -3.44 16.25
C THR A 233 -10.21 -3.19 17.08
N ILE A 234 -10.67 -1.94 17.16
CA ILE A 234 -11.90 -1.58 17.89
C ILE A 234 -13.12 -2.26 17.25
N THR A 235 -13.26 -2.17 15.93
CA THR A 235 -14.38 -2.78 15.22
C THR A 235 -14.40 -4.30 15.38
N LEU A 236 -13.22 -4.94 15.39
CA LEU A 236 -13.11 -6.38 15.62
C LEU A 236 -13.51 -6.76 17.05
N ASN A 237 -13.06 -6.00 18.06
CA ASN A 237 -13.42 -6.23 19.47
C ASN A 237 -14.94 -6.09 19.69
N TYR A 238 -15.57 -5.10 19.08
CA TYR A 238 -17.02 -4.91 19.18
C TYR A 238 -17.80 -6.08 18.58
N LYS A 239 -17.32 -6.66 17.48
CA LYS A 239 -17.97 -7.80 16.80
C LYS A 239 -17.79 -9.13 17.55
N ASN A 240 -16.76 -9.22 18.38
CA ASN A 240 -16.44 -10.41 19.17
C ASN A 240 -17.02 -10.37 20.60
N SER A 241 -17.58 -9.23 21.05
CA SER A 241 -18.40 -9.13 22.28
C SER A 241 -19.85 -9.48 22.01
#